data_AF-A0A438GDP9-F1
#
_entry.id   AF-A0A438GDP9-F1
#
_cell.length_a   1.000
_cell.length_b   1.000
_cell.length_c   1.000
_cell.angle_alpha   90.00
_cell.angle_beta   90.00
_cell.angle_gamma   90.00
#
_symmetry.space_group_name_H-M   'P 1'
#
loop_
_entity.id
_entity.type
_entity.pdbx_description
1 polymer ?
#
loop_
_entity_poly.entity_id
_entity_poly.type
_entity_poly.pdbx_seq_one_letter_code
_entity_poly.pdbx_strand_id
1 'polypeptide(L)' 'MPDMKLGWNFSTGMEQYLTSWRTASDPSPGDFTLKFDIVGLPQVVLQKGSEKSSVADHGMDFALVV' A
#
# COMPACT_ATOMS: atom_id res chain seq x y z
N MET A 1 -8.29 -7.82 -9.60
CA MET A 1 -9.42 -6.89 -9.82
C MET A 1 -8.87 -5.73 -10.63
N PRO A 2 -9.40 -5.43 -11.83
CA PRO A 2 -8.79 -4.46 -12.75
C PRO A 2 -8.80 -2.99 -12.26
N ASP A 3 -9.63 -2.65 -11.27
CA ASP A 3 -9.89 -1.24 -10.89
C ASP A 3 -9.45 -0.88 -9.46
N MET A 4 -8.59 -1.68 -8.84
CA MET A 4 -8.09 -1.35 -7.50
C MET A 4 -7.05 -0.24 -7.56
N LYS A 5 -7.33 0.86 -6.86
CA LYS A 5 -6.46 2.03 -6.76
C LYS A 5 -5.68 2.00 -5.45
N LEU A 6 -4.39 2.29 -5.53
CA LEU A 6 -3.47 2.34 -4.39
C LEU A 6 -2.90 3.75 -4.35
N GLY A 7 -2.94 4.41 -3.18
CA GLY A 7 -2.51 5.80 -3.04
C GLY A 7 -3.53 6.68 -2.31
N TRP A 8 -3.28 7.98 -2.37
CA TRP A 8 -4.12 8.98 -1.70
C TRP A 8 -5.20 9.46 -2.65
N ASN A 9 -6.43 9.57 -2.16
CA ASN A 9 -7.44 10.36 -2.85
C ASN A 9 -7.46 11.75 -2.21
N PHE A 10 -6.80 12.74 -2.83
CA PHE A 10 -6.77 14.10 -2.26
C PHE A 10 -8.13 14.79 -2.22
N SER A 11 -9.11 14.35 -3.02
CA SER A 11 -10.47 14.91 -2.98
C SER A 11 -11.22 14.49 -1.72
N THR A 12 -11.00 13.25 -1.24
CA THR A 12 -11.67 12.72 -0.04
C THR A 12 -10.77 12.71 1.20
N GLY A 13 -9.46 12.90 1.03
CA GLY A 13 -8.47 12.75 2.10
C GLY A 13 -8.27 11.31 2.57
N MET A 14 -8.74 10.32 1.81
CA MET A 14 -8.65 8.90 2.18
C MET A 14 -7.46 8.22 1.50
N GLU A 15 -6.70 7.45 2.28
CA GLU A 15 -5.62 6.60 1.77
C GLU A 15 -6.15 5.20 1.44
N GLN A 16 -5.84 4.71 0.24
CA GLN A 16 -6.06 3.32 -0.17
C GLN A 16 -4.74 2.55 -0.11
N TYR A 17 -4.69 1.52 0.73
CA TYR A 17 -3.54 0.67 0.97
C TYR A 17 -3.97 -0.79 1.17
N LEU A 18 -3.02 -1.72 1.10
CA LEU A 18 -3.27 -3.13 1.38
C LEU A 18 -2.74 -3.50 2.76
N THR A 19 -3.45 -4.38 3.46
CA THR A 19 -2.96 -5.04 4.67
C THR A 19 -2.85 -6.54 4.41
N SER A 20 -1.80 -7.18 4.94
CA SER A 20 -1.66 -8.62 4.83
C SER A 20 -2.76 -9.32 5.60
N TRP A 21 -2.99 -10.58 5.28
CA TRP A 21 -3.73 -11.46 6.17
C TRP A 21 -2.88 -11.79 7.40
N ARG A 22 -3.53 -12.09 8.52
CA ARG A 22 -2.85 -12.51 9.74
C ARG A 22 -2.14 -13.84 9.54
N THR A 23 -2.79 -14.77 8.84
CA THR A 23 -2.19 -16.04 8.40
C THR A 23 -2.75 -16.45 7.04
N ALA A 24 -2.24 -17.53 6.45
CA ALA A 24 -2.76 -18.05 5.18
C ALA A 24 -4.24 -18.49 5.25
N SER A 25 -4.76 -18.79 6.44
CA SER A 25 -6.14 -19.23 6.67
C SER A 25 -7.01 -18.21 7.42
N ASP A 26 -6.41 -17.16 7.98
CA ASP A 26 -7.13 -16.10 8.70
C ASP A 26 -7.04 -14.76 7.92
N PRO A 27 -8.12 -14.35 7.22
CA PRO A 27 -8.14 -13.13 6.43
C PRO A 27 -8.22 -11.84 7.26
N SER A 28 -8.24 -11.94 8.59
CA SER A 28 -8.14 -10.78 9.47
C SER A 28 -6.85 -9.99 9.20
N PRO A 29 -6.81 -8.68 9.49
CA PRO A 29 -5.60 -7.86 9.28
C PRO A 29 -4.38 -8.43 10.01
N GLY A 30 -3.28 -8.55 9.27
CA GLY A 30 -1.96 -8.95 9.75
C GLY A 30 -1.03 -7.76 9.99
N ASP A 31 0.26 -8.05 10.13
CA ASP A 31 1.25 -7.07 10.58
C ASP A 31 1.85 -6.21 9.45
N PHE A 32 1.61 -6.57 8.19
CA PHE A 32 2.24 -5.92 7.04
C PHE A 32 1.25 -5.05 6.29
N THR A 33 1.66 -3.85 5.90
CA THR A 33 0.90 -2.97 5.01
C THR A 33 1.72 -2.57 3.80
N LEU A 34 1.06 -2.53 2.63
CA LEU A 34 1.61 -2.00 1.39
C LEU A 34 0.91 -0.68 1.08
N LYS A 35 1.65 0.43 1.08
CA LYS A 35 1.09 1.77 0.93
C LYS A 35 1.99 2.68 0.11
N PHE A 36 1.44 3.84 -0.27
CA PHE A 36 2.18 4.86 -1.00
C PHE A 36 2.66 5.94 -0.02
N ASP A 37 3.97 5.94 0.28
CA ASP A 37 4.57 6.99 1.11
C ASP A 37 4.83 8.21 0.24
N ILE A 38 4.04 9.27 0.44
CA ILE A 38 4.13 10.54 -0.29
C ILE A 38 5.04 11.56 0.40
N VAL A 39 5.65 11.21 1.53
CA VAL A 39 6.57 12.10 2.25
C VAL A 39 7.94 12.08 1.56
N GLY A 40 8.28 13.18 0.89
CA GLY A 40 9.53 13.30 0.13
C GLY A 40 9.35 12.78 -1.30
N LEU A 41 10.13 11.78 -1.69
CA LEU A 41 9.96 11.13 -2.99
C LEU A 41 8.86 10.07 -2.89
N PRO A 42 7.77 10.18 -3.69
CA PRO A 42 6.70 9.20 -3.64
C PRO A 42 7.20 7.79 -3.97
N GLN A 43 6.93 6.84 -3.08
CA GLN A 43 7.38 5.46 -3.23
C GLN A 43 6.40 4.47 -2.62
N VAL A 44 6.31 3.27 -3.19
CA VAL A 44 5.57 2.16 -2.59
C VAL A 44 6.44 1.55 -1.50
N VAL A 45 5.89 1.45 -0.29
CA VAL A 45 6.58 0.88 0.86
C VAL A 45 5.81 -0.29 1.44
N LEU A 46 6.55 -1.32 1.82
CA LEU A 46 6.06 -2.37 2.71
C LEU A 46 6.44 -1.98 4.14
N GLN A 47 5.46 -1.95 5.04
CA GLN A 47 5.65 -1.54 6.43
C GLN A 47 5.26 -2.67 7.37
N LYS A 48 6.04 -2.86 8.44
CA LYS A 48 5.69 -3.70 9.60
C LYS A 48 5.97 -2.91 10.88
N GLY A 49 4.91 -2.47 11.58
CA GLY A 49 5.09 -1.57 12.72
C GLY A 49 5.84 -0.29 12.32
N SER A 50 7.01 -0.01 12.90
CA SER A 50 7.85 1.14 12.56
C SER A 50 8.87 0.87 11.46
N GLU A 51 9.03 -0.38 11.02
CA GLU A 51 9.97 -0.77 9.98
C GLU A 51 9.36 -0.53 8.59
N LYS A 52 10.13 0.05 7.67
CA LYS A 52 9.70 0.32 6.29
C LYS A 52 10.77 -0.20 5.32
N SER A 53 10.34 -0.87 4.26
CA SER A 53 11.18 -1.20 3.11
C SER A 53 10.56 -0.65 1.83
N SER A 54 11.40 -0.09 0.95
CA SER A 54 10.97 0.34 -0.38
C SER A 54 10.78 -0.89 -1.26
N VAL A 55 9.63 -0.99 -1.92
CA VAL A 55 9.35 -2.06 -2.88
C VAL A 55 9.83 -1.58 -4.25
N ALA A 56 10.73 -2.33 -4.87
CA ALA A 56 11.19 -2.02 -6.22
C ALA A 56 10.01 -2.10 -7.20
N ASP A 57 9.83 -1.03 -7.98
CA ASP A 57 8.84 -0.96 -9.05
C ASP A 57 9.31 -1.83 -10.24
N HIS A 58 9.07 -3.13 -10.16
CA HIS A 58 9.22 -4.04 -11.30
C HIS A 58 7.83 -4.49 -11.75
N GLY A 59 7.17 -3.62 -12.52
CA GLY A 59 5.96 -3.96 -13.28
C GLY A 59 4.67 -4.08 -12.45
N MET A 60 4.55 -3.32 -11.37
CA MET A 60 3.26 -3.20 -10.68
C MET A 60 2.34 -2.25 -11.46
N ASP A 61 1.42 -2.80 -12.25
CA ASP A 61 0.34 -2.05 -12.93
C ASP A 61 -0.73 -1.56 -11.94
N PHE A 62 -0.36 -0.70 -10.98
CA PHE A 62 -1.31 0.04 -10.16
C PHE A 62 -1.48 1.45 -10.73
N ALA A 63 -2.72 1.82 -11.03
CA ALA A 63 -3.05 3.21 -11.33
C ALA A 63 -2.85 4.03 -10.05
N LEU A 64 -1.81 4.87 -10.04
CA LEU A 64 -1.58 5.85 -8.98
C LEU A 64 -2.72 6.86 -9.02
N VAL A 65 -3.43 6.96 -7.90
CA VAL A 65 -4.23 8.14 -7.61
C VAL A 65 -3.35 9.04 -6.76
N VAL A 66 -2.97 10.16 -7.36
CA VAL A 66 -2.44 11.34 -6.69
C VAL A 66 -3.66 12.26 -6.58
#